data_AF-A0A6A0BD92-F1
#
_entry.id   AF-A0A6A0BD92-F1
#
_cell.length_a   1.000
_cell.length_b   1.000
_cell.length_c   1.000
_cell.angle_alpha   90.00
_cell.angle_beta   90.00
_cell.angle_gamma   90.00
#
_symmetry.space_group_name_H-M   'P 1'
#
loop_
_entity.id
_entity.type
_entity.pdbx_description
1 polymer ?
#
loop_
_entity_poly.entity_id
_entity_poly.type
_entity_poly.pdbx_seq_one_letter_code
_entity_poly.pdbx_strand_id
1 'polypeptide(L)'
;MLTIDEKILELDDLTDEVVRAFLTLDVVADFRTKAERFKSDRVLQADLQTLAENREFLPFRAEVRELQKSILMNETIYQLKVAENDVQKSLSDLAKKIAGAVSDDIFVDENLPFGKGGHHGRHARKFE
;
A
#
# COMPACT_ATOMS: atom_id res chain seq x y z
N MET A 1 32.38 11.99 7.93
CA MET A 1 31.90 11.56 9.26
C MET A 1 30.42 11.89 9.28
N LEU A 2 29.55 10.87 9.22
CA LEU A 2 28.10 11.07 9.31
C LEU A 2 27.80 11.47 10.76
N THR A 3 27.56 12.76 10.99
CA THR A 3 26.99 13.22 12.24
C THR A 3 25.57 12.68 12.26
N ILE A 4 25.31 11.63 13.05
CA ILE A 4 23.95 11.17 13.28
C ILE A 4 23.26 12.31 14.04
N ASP A 5 22.38 13.02 13.35
CA ASP A 5 21.56 14.09 13.90
C ASP A 5 20.52 13.44 14.84
N GLU A 6 20.42 13.91 16.09
CA GLU A 6 19.48 13.37 17.10
C GLU A 6 18.04 13.35 16.56
N LYS A 7 17.69 14.29 15.68
CA LYS A 7 16.38 14.36 15.02
C LYS A 7 16.08 13.17 14.11
N ILE A 8 17.12 12.56 13.50
CA ILE A 8 16.94 11.36 12.66
C ILE A 8 16.62 10.15 13.55
N LEU A 9 17.22 10.07 14.74
CA LEU A 9 16.92 9.01 15.70
C LEU A 9 15.49 9.15 16.24
N GLU A 10 15.05 10.38 16.55
CA GLU A 10 13.66 10.64 16.97
C GLU A 10 12.63 10.22 15.90
N LEU A 11 12.94 10.42 14.61
CA LEU A 11 12.07 9.96 13.51
C LEU A 11 12.02 8.43 13.40
N ASP A 12 13.11 7.74 13.71
CA ASP A 12 13.15 6.27 13.72
C ASP A 12 12.28 5.72 14.87
N ASP A 13 12.41 6.30 16.07
CA ASP A 13 11.57 5.96 17.22
C ASP A 13 10.08 6.21 16.94
N LEU A 14 9.73 7.35 16.33
CA LEU A 14 8.36 7.65 15.91
C LEU A 14 7.85 6.67 14.84
N THR A 15 8.72 6.23 13.94
CA THR A 15 8.36 5.21 12.93
C THR A 15 8.01 3.90 13.62
N ASP A 16 8.78 3.51 14.63
CA ASP A 16 8.54 2.34 15.46
C ASP A 16 7.19 2.40 16.20
N GLU A 17 6.85 3.58 16.75
CA GLU A 17 5.55 3.81 17.39
C GLU A 17 4.39 3.69 16.39
N VAL A 18 4.53 4.26 15.19
CA VAL A 18 3.53 4.15 14.12
C VAL A 18 3.35 2.70 13.70
N VAL A 19 4.43 1.93 13.57
CA VAL A 19 4.37 0.49 13.27
C VAL A 19 3.63 -0.25 14.39
N ARG A 20 3.98 -0.03 15.66
CA ARG A 20 3.32 -0.69 16.79
C ARG A 20 1.82 -0.38 16.82
N ALA A 21 1.44 0.87 16.65
CA ALA A 21 0.05 1.29 16.58
C ALA A 21 -0.68 0.65 15.38
N PHE A 22 -0.05 0.62 14.20
CA PHE A 22 -0.62 0.00 13.01
C PHE A 22 -0.89 -1.50 13.22
N LEU A 23 0.02 -2.21 13.89
CA LEU A 23 -0.13 -3.63 14.18
C LEU A 23 -1.25 -3.95 15.17
N THR A 24 -1.76 -2.96 15.92
CA THR A 24 -2.91 -3.11 16.82
C THR A 24 -4.26 -2.89 16.14
N LEU A 25 -4.28 -2.49 14.87
CA LEU A 25 -5.54 -2.26 14.14
C LEU A 25 -6.32 -3.57 13.94
N ASP A 26 -7.65 -3.48 14.03
CA ASP A 26 -8.54 -4.63 13.84
C ASP A 26 -8.36 -5.29 12.47
N VAL A 27 -8.10 -4.51 11.42
CA VAL A 27 -7.82 -5.03 10.07
C VAL A 27 -6.59 -5.94 10.03
N VAL A 28 -5.58 -5.67 10.86
CA VAL A 28 -4.37 -6.50 10.98
C VAL A 28 -4.67 -7.76 11.78
N ALA A 29 -5.45 -7.65 12.85
CA ALA A 29 -5.88 -8.80 13.64
C ALA A 29 -6.73 -9.78 12.83
N ASP A 30 -7.66 -9.26 12.03
CA ASP A 30 -8.51 -10.04 11.12
C ASP A 30 -7.69 -10.75 10.03
N PHE A 31 -6.76 -10.03 9.38
CA PHE A 31 -5.83 -10.62 8.42
C PHE A 31 -5.00 -11.74 9.05
N ARG A 32 -4.44 -11.54 10.26
CA ARG A 32 -3.67 -12.57 10.97
C ARG A 32 -4.51 -13.81 11.24
N THR A 33 -5.76 -13.64 11.67
CA THR A 33 -6.67 -14.76 11.94
C THR A 33 -6.95 -15.57 10.67
N LYS A 34 -7.24 -14.89 9.56
CA LYS A 34 -7.47 -15.53 8.25
C LYS A 34 -6.20 -16.19 7.70
N ALA A 35 -5.03 -15.58 7.92
CA ALA A 35 -3.74 -16.15 7.53
C ALA A 35 -3.42 -17.44 8.30
N GLU A 36 -3.68 -17.48 9.60
CA GLU A 36 -3.52 -18.70 10.39
C GLU A 36 -4.50 -19.79 9.97
N ARG A 37 -5.75 -19.43 9.68
CA ARG A 37 -6.73 -20.38 9.11
C ARG A 37 -6.22 -20.98 7.80
N PHE A 38 -5.72 -20.14 6.89
CA PHE A 38 -5.13 -20.58 5.62
C PHE A 38 -3.94 -21.53 5.82
N LYS A 39 -3.01 -21.20 6.73
CA LYS A 39 -1.85 -22.06 7.05
C LYS A 39 -2.25 -23.39 7.67
N SER A 40 -3.32 -23.39 8.47
CA SER A 40 -3.81 -24.59 9.15
C SER A 40 -4.59 -25.55 8.25
N ASP A 41 -5.05 -25.10 7.08
CA ASP A 41 -5.82 -25.90 6.13
C ASP A 41 -4.91 -26.87 5.35
N ARG A 42 -4.73 -28.07 5.91
CA ARG A 42 -3.84 -29.09 5.34
C ARG A 42 -4.21 -29.53 3.92
N VAL A 43 -5.51 -29.53 3.59
CA VAL A 43 -5.97 -29.93 2.24
C VAL A 43 -5.55 -28.87 1.25
N LEU A 44 -5.86 -27.60 1.55
CA LEU A 44 -5.49 -26.48 0.70
C LEU A 44 -3.97 -26.34 0.54
N GLN A 45 -3.19 -26.58 1.60
CA GLN A 45 -1.72 -26.56 1.50
C GLN A 45 -1.18 -27.69 0.62
N ALA A 46 -1.76 -28.89 0.67
CA ALA A 46 -1.37 -30.00 -0.20
C ALA A 46 -1.73 -29.73 -1.68
N ASP A 47 -2.90 -29.14 -1.92
CA ASP A 47 -3.33 -28.74 -3.27
C ASP A 47 -2.41 -27.65 -3.85
N LEU A 48 -2.03 -26.66 -3.03
CA LEU A 48 -1.06 -25.63 -3.42
C LEU A 48 0.32 -26.19 -3.72
N GLN A 49 0.80 -27.15 -2.91
CA GLN A 49 2.06 -27.83 -3.16
C GLN A 49 2.01 -28.59 -4.49
N THR A 50 0.94 -29.36 -4.72
CA THR A 50 0.73 -30.11 -5.97
C THR A 50 0.70 -29.18 -7.18
N LEU A 51 0.02 -28.02 -7.06
CA LEU A 51 -0.01 -27.01 -8.11
C LEU A 51 1.39 -26.41 -8.36
N ALA A 52 2.16 -26.15 -7.30
CA ALA A 52 3.51 -25.58 -7.41
C ALA A 52 4.47 -26.54 -8.11
N GLU A 53 4.43 -27.83 -7.75
CA GLU A 53 5.25 -28.89 -8.36
C GLU A 53 4.90 -29.13 -9.83
N ASN A 54 3.65 -28.92 -10.21
CA ASN A 54 3.16 -29.15 -11.58
C ASN A 54 2.99 -27.88 -12.41
N ARG A 55 3.51 -26.73 -11.94
CA ARG A 55 3.27 -25.42 -12.53
C ARG A 55 3.68 -25.31 -14.01
N GLU A 56 4.78 -25.96 -14.39
CA GLU A 56 5.28 -25.96 -15.77
C GLU A 56 4.36 -26.74 -16.72
N PHE A 57 3.52 -27.65 -16.20
CA PHE A 57 2.61 -28.47 -16.98
C PHE A 57 1.21 -27.88 -17.12
N LEU A 58 0.95 -26.69 -16.56
CA LEU A 58 -0.33 -25.97 -16.65
C LEU A 58 -0.88 -25.87 -18.09
N PRO A 59 -0.08 -25.55 -19.13
CA PRO A 59 -0.60 -25.46 -20.50
C PRO A 59 -1.03 -26.81 -21.07
N PHE A 60 -0.46 -27.91 -20.57
CA PHE A 60 -0.53 -29.23 -21.20
C PHE A 60 -1.46 -30.20 -20.47
N ARG A 61 -1.73 -29.98 -19.18
CA ARG A 61 -2.55 -30.88 -18.35
C ARG A 61 -3.84 -30.19 -17.91
N ALA A 62 -4.97 -30.81 -18.24
CA ALA A 62 -6.29 -30.28 -17.85
C ALA A 62 -6.52 -30.37 -16.33
N GLU A 63 -6.07 -31.46 -15.70
CA GLU A 63 -6.17 -31.68 -14.25
C GLU A 63 -5.51 -30.57 -13.41
N VAL A 64 -4.32 -30.09 -13.82
CA VAL A 64 -3.59 -29.02 -13.12
C VAL A 64 -4.30 -27.67 -13.25
N ARG A 65 -4.97 -27.44 -14.39
CA ARG A 65 -5.80 -26.24 -14.60
C ARG A 65 -7.07 -26.27 -13.76
N GLU A 66 -7.73 -27.42 -13.67
CA GLU A 66 -8.89 -27.58 -12.79
C GLU A 66 -8.48 -27.44 -11.31
N LEU A 67 -7.33 -27.98 -10.91
CA LEU A 67 -6.76 -27.76 -9.58
C LEU A 67 -6.53 -26.27 -9.31
N GLN A 68 -5.89 -25.54 -10.22
CA GLN A 68 -5.69 -24.09 -10.10
C GLN A 68 -7.02 -23.34 -9.93
N LYS A 69 -8.03 -23.68 -10.73
CA LYS A 69 -9.36 -23.07 -10.65
C LYS A 69 -10.04 -23.39 -9.31
N SER A 70 -9.95 -24.63 -8.83
CA SER A 70 -10.52 -25.03 -7.55
C SER A 70 -9.91 -24.27 -6.37
N ILE A 71 -8.58 -24.08 -6.39
CA ILE A 71 -7.84 -23.28 -5.41
C ILE A 71 -8.29 -21.82 -5.47
N LEU A 72 -8.40 -21.23 -6.67
CA LEU A 72 -8.85 -19.84 -6.81
C LEU A 72 -10.30 -19.61 -6.34
N MET A 73 -11.15 -20.63 -6.42
CA MET A 73 -12.54 -20.59 -5.95
C MET A 73 -12.68 -20.97 -4.47
N ASN A 74 -11.57 -21.26 -3.78
CA ASN A 74 -11.59 -21.63 -2.37
C ASN A 74 -11.92 -20.42 -1.49
N GLU A 75 -12.94 -20.56 -0.65
CA GLU A 75 -13.42 -19.50 0.24
C GLU A 75 -12.33 -18.99 1.20
N THR A 76 -11.46 -19.87 1.71
CA THR A 76 -10.35 -19.48 2.60
C THR A 76 -9.37 -18.55 1.89
N ILE A 77 -9.07 -18.80 0.60
CA ILE A 77 -8.22 -17.93 -0.21
C ILE A 77 -8.92 -16.60 -0.49
N TYR A 78 -10.21 -16.64 -0.85
CA TYR A 78 -10.99 -15.44 -1.08
C TYR A 78 -11.01 -14.53 0.14
N GLN A 79 -11.37 -15.08 1.30
CA GLN A 79 -11.40 -14.36 2.58
C GLN A 79 -10.03 -13.77 2.95
N LEU A 80 -8.96 -14.54 2.76
CA LEU A 80 -7.60 -14.06 3.00
C LEU A 80 -7.24 -12.89 2.08
N LYS A 81 -7.62 -12.95 0.80
CA LYS A 81 -7.34 -11.89 -0.18
C LYS A 81 -8.11 -10.60 0.11
N VAL A 82 -9.35 -10.71 0.56
CA VAL A 82 -10.13 -9.54 1.01
C VAL A 82 -9.44 -8.86 2.19
N ALA A 83 -9.09 -9.62 3.23
CA ALA A 83 -8.41 -9.06 4.40
C ALA A 83 -7.01 -8.49 4.08
N GLU A 84 -6.27 -9.12 3.16
CA GLU A 84 -5.01 -8.59 2.64
C GLU A 84 -5.21 -7.21 1.99
N ASN A 85 -6.26 -7.07 1.17
CA ASN A 85 -6.59 -5.80 0.52
C ASN A 85 -6.96 -4.71 1.53
N ASP A 86 -7.69 -5.04 2.59
CA ASP A 86 -8.07 -4.09 3.64
C ASP A 86 -6.84 -3.55 4.40
N VAL A 87 -5.87 -4.42 4.71
CA VAL A 87 -4.59 -4.01 5.30
C VAL A 87 -3.81 -3.12 4.33
N GLN A 88 -3.73 -3.49 3.04
CA GLN A 88 -3.04 -2.68 2.02
C GLN A 88 -3.67 -1.30 1.83
N LYS A 89 -5.00 -1.22 1.89
CA LYS A 89 -5.73 0.05 1.84
C LYS A 89 -5.38 0.93 3.04
N SER A 90 -5.36 0.33 4.23
CA SER A 90 -4.98 1.03 5.47
C SER A 90 -3.53 1.55 5.42
N LEU A 91 -2.59 0.75 4.88
CA LEU A 91 -1.21 1.18 4.65
C LEU A 91 -1.13 2.32 3.63
N SER A 92 -1.90 2.25 2.55
CA SER A 92 -1.94 3.28 1.52
C SER A 92 -2.45 4.61 2.07
N ASP A 93 -3.47 4.56 2.92
CA ASP A 93 -4.02 5.76 3.56
C ASP A 93 -3.06 6.34 4.61
N LEU A 94 -2.31 5.51 5.34
CA LEU A 94 -1.21 5.96 6.20
C LEU A 94 -0.11 6.66 5.39
N ALA A 95 0.33 6.05 4.28
CA ALA A 95 1.36 6.65 3.42
C ALA A 95 0.93 8.02 2.87
N LYS A 96 -0.33 8.15 2.45
CA LYS A 96 -0.89 9.44 2.02
C LYS A 96 -0.89 10.49 3.13
N LYS A 97 -1.22 10.11 4.37
CA LYS A 97 -1.20 11.03 5.52
C LYS A 97 0.21 11.52 5.83
N ILE A 98 1.19 10.62 5.80
CA ILE A 98 2.61 10.98 6.00
C ILE A 98 3.06 11.93 4.88
N ALA A 99 2.79 11.57 3.63
CA ALA A 99 3.15 12.41 2.48
C ALA A 99 2.49 13.79 2.54
N GLY A 100 1.21 13.87 2.93
CA GLY A 100 0.49 15.13 3.09
C GLY A 100 1.11 16.03 4.16
N ALA A 101 1.43 15.46 5.33
CA ALA A 101 2.08 16.19 6.41
C ALA A 101 3.43 16.81 5.99
N VAL A 102 4.24 16.07 5.22
CA VAL A 102 5.52 16.59 4.71
C VAL A 102 5.30 17.60 3.58
N SER A 103 4.31 17.39 2.72
CA SER A 103 4.09 18.25 1.55
C SER A 103 3.58 19.64 1.90
N ASP A 104 2.77 19.77 2.96
CA ASP A 104 2.30 21.07 3.45
C ASP A 104 3.45 21.92 4.01
N ASP A 105 4.51 21.28 4.50
CA ASP A 105 5.70 21.92 5.06
C ASP A 105 6.81 22.21 4.02
N ILE A 106 6.69 21.65 2.80
CA ILE A 106 7.60 21.92 1.68
C ILE A 106 6.98 22.97 0.76
N PHE A 107 7.31 24.24 0.98
CA PHE A 107 6.99 25.30 0.04
C PHE A 107 7.82 25.14 -1.24
N VAL A 108 7.17 24.72 -2.33
CA VAL A 108 7.75 24.84 -3.67
C VAL A 108 7.51 26.29 -4.11
N ASP A 109 8.59 27.09 -4.15
CA ASP A 109 8.56 28.39 -4.80
C ASP A 109 8.38 28.13 -6.30
N GLU A 110 7.12 28.01 -6.71
CA GLU A 110 6.71 28.05 -8.10
C GLU A 110 7.05 29.45 -8.61
N ASN A 111 8.30 29.65 -9.02
CA ASN A 111 8.71 30.69 -9.98
C ASN A 111 8.08 30.40 -11.36
N LEU A 112 6.77 30.10 -11.37
CA LEU A 112 5.92 30.09 -12.51
C LEU A 112 5.70 31.56 -12.89
N PRO A 113 6.10 31.98 -14.11
CA PRO A 113 5.95 33.36 -14.56
C PRO A 113 4.49 33.85 -14.67
N PHE A 114 3.50 33.03 -14.27
CA PHE A 114 2.07 33.33 -14.38
C PHE A 114 1.25 33.01 -13.12
N GLY A 115 1.88 32.86 -11.95
CA GLY A 115 1.18 32.77 -10.66
C GLY A 115 0.46 34.07 -10.29
N LYS A 116 -0.87 34.06 -10.40
CA LYS A 116 -1.89 35.03 -9.91
C LYS A 116 -1.38 36.36 -9.32
N GLY A 117 -1.61 37.47 -10.05
CA GLY A 117 -1.65 38.80 -9.45
C GLY A 117 -1.01 39.96 -10.23
N GLY A 118 -0.95 39.91 -11.56
CA GLY A 118 -0.48 41.04 -12.36
C GLY A 118 -1.47 42.21 -12.34
N HIS A 119 -1.22 43.21 -11.50
CA HIS A 119 -1.79 44.56 -11.61
C HIS A 119 -1.32 45.22 -12.92
N HIS A 120 -1.93 44.90 -14.05
CA HIS A 120 -1.79 45.71 -15.26
C HIS A 120 -2.77 46.88 -15.20
N GLY A 121 -2.31 47.96 -14.56
CA GLY A 121 -2.89 49.29 -14.74
C GLY A 121 -2.87 49.65 -16.23
N ARG A 122 -4.05 49.67 -16.84
CA ARG A 122 -4.26 50.13 -18.22
C ARG A 122 -3.85 51.60 -18.35
N HIS A 123 -2.68 51.85 -18.92
CA HIS A 123 -2.37 53.16 -19.51
C HIS A 123 -3.02 53.25 -20.89
N ALA A 124 -4.29 53.66 -20.95
CA ALA A 124 -4.91 54.12 -22.18
C ALA A 124 -4.79 55.66 -22.22
N ARG A 125 -3.80 56.15 -22.97
CA ARG A 125 -3.70 57.57 -23.37
C ARG A 125 -4.94 57.92 -24.21
N LYS A 126 -5.66 58.98 -23.84
CA LYS A 126 -6.53 59.69 -24.78
C LYS A 126 -5.73 60.85 -25.37
N PHE A 127 -5.72 60.91 -26.69
CA PHE A 127 -5.26 62.03 -27.49
C PHE A 127 -6.26 63.18 -27.36
N GLU A 128 -5.73 64.40 -27.20
CA GLU A 128 -6.30 65.67 -27.64
C GLU A 128 -5.24 66.38 -28.47
#